data_AF-M7XCR0-F1
#
_entry.id   AF-M7XCR0-F1
#
_cell.length_a   1.000
_cell.length_b   1.000
_cell.length_c   1.000
_cell.angle_alpha   90.00
_cell.angle_beta   90.00
_cell.angle_gamma   90.00
#
_symmetry.space_group_name_H-M   'P 1'
#
loop_
_entity.id
_entity.type
_entity.pdbx_description
1 polymer ?
#
loop_
_entity_poly.entity_id
_entity_poly.type
_entity_poly.pdbx_seq_one_letter_code
_entity_poly.pdbx_strand_id
1 'polypeptide(L)'
;MIWKLLFLLFFINYKSYAEDVTPHSLCIGNVLVAPISLKEQFTGDPIQITQECYKGVVDNYESVVFGHQIHSECYIEESFMFFSLNNTNYSRCGSCVELTGPGLKPITCMITGSFGVQTTSSSNLKTNGMLKRTKVPSTSMFKGKLSLLVSRVVFNEIIPSEITDSLYYYEVALRETVCNYNVLPQLVMRNKTNAIIINAGHIILGLGRSNYLRLPNQDGSFTISHTKELRATNIYQSIIYWESISIDKTYYQKPQPAFSRFSSPNITSHCVSVPTKNVFQSLVDQKNTQVFWEVSLGTTTNDLKVITSIGNKTVEDNEQLVFHFDYPVPIQWKTIIQHFALVINSTDTISFKSGKVYFKQGTIDEINCDSFRYLIQNKTISSGIYKYSFNVHTSFVTSTCNGFANGLEFIISAAKGTIIQYCEVYYEPQTSEIVTPSSFCSYDSFQCGKYQCTLSEKILQPNNNTHLIFDKSSCIPYCGTCQVGYSCTEEGMCQRNK
;
A
#
# COMPACT_ATOMS: atom_id res chain seq x y z
N MET A 1 41.41 37.76 18.38
CA MET A 1 40.23 37.47 19.23
C MET A 1 38.91 37.80 18.53
N ILE A 2 38.83 38.90 17.76
CA ILE A 2 37.64 39.34 17.02
C ILE A 2 37.18 38.36 15.91
N TRP A 3 38.11 37.65 15.26
CA TRP A 3 37.76 36.65 14.23
C TRP A 3 37.03 35.40 14.77
N LYS A 4 37.29 34.99 16.02
CA LYS A 4 36.55 33.86 16.63
C LYS A 4 35.12 34.24 17.01
N LEU A 5 34.87 35.51 17.35
CA LEU A 5 33.52 36.01 17.63
C LEU A 5 32.68 36.16 16.36
N LEU A 6 33.29 36.59 15.25
CA LEU A 6 32.62 36.68 13.94
C LEU A 6 32.25 35.30 13.38
N PHE A 7 33.07 34.27 13.60
CA PHE A 7 32.76 32.90 13.20
C PHE A 7 31.60 32.31 14.03
N LEU A 8 31.54 32.60 15.34
CA LEU A 8 30.41 32.21 16.20
C LEU A 8 29.13 32.98 15.86
N LEU A 9 29.21 34.27 15.52
CA LEU A 9 28.04 35.07 15.12
C LEU A 9 27.47 34.69 13.75
N PHE A 10 28.29 34.14 12.84
CA PHE A 10 27.82 33.57 11.56
C PHE A 10 26.99 32.29 11.77
N PHE A 11 27.36 31.46 12.74
CA PHE A 11 26.60 30.25 13.09
C PHE A 11 25.38 30.50 13.98
N ILE A 12 25.38 31.57 14.78
CA ILE A 12 24.23 31.90 15.66
C ILE A 12 23.08 32.59 14.90
N ASN A 13 23.36 33.28 13.78
CA ASN A 13 22.31 33.91 12.95
C ASN A 13 21.85 33.07 11.74
N TYR A 14 22.53 31.96 11.43
CA TYR A 14 21.92 30.90 10.61
C TYR A 14 21.08 29.98 11.50
N LYS A 15 20.01 30.53 12.08
CA LYS A 15 18.77 29.75 12.15
C LYS A 15 18.33 29.55 10.70
N SER A 16 18.98 28.60 10.04
CA SER A 16 18.37 27.93 8.91
C SER A 16 17.07 27.40 9.47
N TYR A 17 15.97 28.09 9.19
CA TYR A 17 14.70 27.44 8.89
C TYR A 17 14.93 26.58 7.65
N ALA A 18 15.81 25.58 7.77
CA ALA A 18 15.54 24.29 7.19
C ALA A 18 14.64 23.67 8.25
N GLU A 19 13.36 24.05 8.23
CA GLU A 19 12.37 23.02 8.45
C GLU A 19 12.81 21.93 7.48
N ASP A 20 13.35 20.83 8.02
CA ASP A 20 13.25 19.54 7.35
C ASP A 20 11.75 19.42 7.08
N VAL A 21 11.31 19.92 5.93
CA VAL A 21 9.99 19.66 5.38
C VAL A 21 10.07 18.18 5.10
N THR A 22 9.88 17.35 6.12
CA THR A 22 9.68 15.93 5.93
C THR A 22 8.42 15.87 5.12
N PRO A 23 8.53 15.54 3.83
CA PRO A 23 7.39 15.64 2.95
C PRO A 23 6.29 14.76 3.51
N HIS A 24 5.05 15.26 3.47
CA HIS A 24 3.88 14.44 3.77
C HIS A 24 3.95 13.20 2.89
N SER A 25 4.38 12.08 3.46
CA SER A 25 4.44 10.83 2.73
C SER A 25 3.00 10.36 2.55
N LEU A 26 2.61 10.22 1.30
CA LEU A 26 1.24 9.96 0.89
C LEU A 26 0.81 8.55 1.31
N CYS A 27 -0.45 8.42 1.72
CA CYS A 27 -1.05 7.12 1.95
C CYS A 27 -1.53 6.55 0.61
N ILE A 28 -0.93 5.45 0.18
CA ILE A 28 -1.36 4.70 -1.00
C ILE A 28 -2.27 3.58 -0.52
N GLY A 29 -3.49 3.53 -1.05
CA GLY A 29 -4.47 2.49 -0.72
C GLY A 29 -4.36 1.26 -1.62
N ASN A 30 -5.06 0.19 -1.25
CA ASN A 30 -5.30 -1.00 -2.08
C ASN A 30 -4.01 -1.68 -2.58
N VAL A 31 -2.97 -1.72 -1.75
CA VAL A 31 -1.71 -2.42 -2.07
C VAL A 31 -1.84 -3.87 -1.62
N LEU A 32 -1.57 -4.81 -2.53
CA LEU A 32 -1.60 -6.23 -2.17
C LEU A 32 -0.30 -6.65 -1.49
N VAL A 33 -0.42 -7.36 -0.38
CA VAL A 33 0.70 -7.95 0.36
C VAL A 33 0.48 -9.44 0.52
N ALA A 34 1.49 -10.22 0.19
CA ALA A 34 1.50 -11.67 0.40
C ALA A 34 2.81 -12.13 1.05
N PRO A 35 2.81 -13.25 1.77
CA PRO A 35 4.04 -13.79 2.32
C PRO A 35 4.87 -14.45 1.20
N ILE A 36 6.17 -14.15 1.15
CA ILE A 36 7.10 -14.69 0.15
C ILE A 36 7.14 -16.21 0.12
N SER A 37 6.93 -16.86 1.27
CA SER A 37 6.90 -18.32 1.41
C SER A 37 5.76 -18.99 0.63
N LEU A 38 4.74 -18.24 0.20
CA LEU A 38 3.58 -18.75 -0.53
C LEU A 38 3.63 -18.41 -2.03
N LYS A 39 4.73 -17.83 -2.54
CA LYS A 39 4.82 -17.38 -3.95
C LYS A 39 4.56 -18.49 -4.99
N GLU A 40 4.83 -19.75 -4.63
CA GLU A 40 4.61 -20.93 -5.50
C GLU A 40 3.20 -21.53 -5.35
N GLN A 41 2.41 -21.06 -4.40
CA GLN A 41 1.08 -21.60 -4.11
C GLN A 41 -0.04 -20.86 -4.84
N PHE A 42 0.26 -19.72 -5.47
CA PHE A 42 -0.69 -18.96 -6.25
C PHE A 42 -1.07 -19.66 -7.57
N THR A 43 -2.28 -19.40 -8.06
CA THR A 43 -2.74 -19.97 -9.34
C THR A 43 -2.35 -19.07 -10.51
N GLY A 44 -2.06 -19.66 -11.66
CA GLY A 44 -1.63 -18.95 -12.86
C GLY A 44 -0.12 -18.86 -12.99
N ASP A 45 0.36 -17.84 -13.69
CA ASP A 45 1.77 -17.63 -14.00
C ASP A 45 2.63 -17.53 -12.72
N PRO A 46 3.82 -18.14 -12.66
CA PRO A 46 4.62 -18.18 -11.45
C PRO A 46 5.14 -16.79 -11.06
N ILE A 47 5.12 -16.49 -9.75
CA ILE A 47 5.82 -15.34 -9.19
C ILE A 47 7.29 -15.69 -8.99
N GLN A 48 8.19 -14.91 -9.56
CA GLN A 48 9.63 -15.08 -9.39
C GLN A 48 10.26 -13.82 -8.81
N ILE A 49 11.26 -14.00 -7.96
CA ILE A 49 12.13 -12.90 -7.53
C ILE A 49 12.99 -12.52 -8.72
N THR A 50 12.82 -11.29 -9.20
CA THR A 50 13.52 -10.78 -10.40
C THR A 50 14.81 -10.07 -10.03
N GLN A 51 14.87 -9.48 -8.83
CA GLN A 51 16.06 -8.81 -8.32
C GLN A 51 16.20 -9.05 -6.81
N GLU A 52 17.43 -9.33 -6.38
CA GLU A 52 17.83 -9.33 -4.96
C GLU A 52 18.94 -8.27 -4.79
N CYS A 53 18.65 -7.19 -4.09
CA CYS A 53 19.49 -5.98 -4.05
C CYS A 53 20.93 -6.24 -3.62
N TYR A 54 21.14 -7.17 -2.68
CA TYR A 54 22.42 -7.34 -2.01
C TYR A 54 23.10 -8.69 -2.32
N LYS A 55 22.39 -9.60 -2.99
CA LYS A 55 22.89 -10.93 -3.30
C LYS A 55 24.01 -10.88 -4.33
N GLY A 56 25.13 -11.53 -4.02
CA GLY A 56 26.33 -11.48 -4.86
C GLY A 56 27.01 -10.10 -4.91
N VAL A 57 26.58 -9.17 -4.05
CA VAL A 57 27.13 -7.81 -3.93
C VAL A 57 27.79 -7.62 -2.56
N VAL A 58 27.12 -8.08 -1.51
CA VAL A 58 27.59 -7.99 -0.12
C VAL A 58 27.72 -9.39 0.45
N ASP A 59 28.92 -9.73 0.91
CA ASP A 59 29.17 -11.01 1.58
C ASP A 59 28.32 -11.11 2.85
N ASN A 60 27.65 -12.26 3.02
CA ASN A 60 26.73 -12.51 4.14
C ASN A 60 25.70 -11.38 4.31
N TYR A 61 25.12 -10.87 3.20
CA TYR A 61 24.15 -9.77 3.23
C TYR A 61 23.00 -10.01 4.22
N GLU A 62 22.56 -11.26 4.38
CA GLU A 62 21.53 -11.67 5.35
C GLU A 62 21.90 -11.31 6.80
N SER A 63 23.19 -11.30 7.13
CA SER A 63 23.72 -10.98 8.45
C SER A 63 24.29 -9.57 8.58
N VAL A 64 24.23 -8.70 7.56
CA VAL A 64 24.78 -7.32 7.65
C VAL A 64 23.80 -6.25 7.18
N VAL A 65 22.85 -6.61 6.32
CA VAL A 65 21.73 -5.75 5.97
C VAL A 65 20.66 -5.95 7.04
N PHE A 66 20.40 -4.90 7.81
CA PHE A 66 19.56 -4.99 9.00
C PHE A 66 18.15 -5.50 8.68
N GLY A 67 17.59 -5.08 7.55
CA GLY A 67 16.29 -5.55 7.06
C GLY A 67 16.19 -7.07 7.03
N HIS A 68 17.21 -7.75 6.50
CA HIS A 68 17.28 -9.22 6.46
C HIS A 68 17.56 -9.84 7.84
N GLN A 69 18.44 -9.22 8.64
CA GLN A 69 18.80 -9.74 9.98
C GLN A 69 17.58 -9.90 10.89
N ILE A 70 16.64 -8.95 10.83
CA ILE A 70 15.43 -8.97 11.66
C ILE A 70 14.22 -9.54 10.93
N HIS A 71 14.42 -10.17 9.77
CA HIS A 71 13.35 -10.70 8.93
C HIS A 71 12.26 -9.66 8.58
N SER A 72 12.67 -8.42 8.29
CA SER A 72 11.80 -7.31 7.90
C SER A 72 11.89 -6.99 6.41
N GLU A 73 12.40 -7.91 5.60
CA GLU A 73 12.53 -7.76 4.16
C GLU A 73 11.19 -7.80 3.42
N CYS A 74 11.09 -6.97 2.38
CA CYS A 74 10.02 -7.02 1.41
C CYS A 74 10.52 -6.84 -0.02
N TYR A 75 9.82 -7.48 -0.95
CA TYR A 75 10.07 -7.45 -2.38
C TYR A 75 8.90 -6.74 -3.04
N ILE A 76 9.19 -5.72 -3.82
CA ILE A 76 8.15 -4.94 -4.51
C ILE A 76 7.96 -5.46 -5.94
N GLU A 77 6.78 -5.29 -6.51
CA GLU A 77 6.58 -5.59 -7.93
C GLU A 77 7.57 -4.79 -8.81
N GLU A 78 8.15 -5.44 -9.80
CA GLU A 78 9.32 -4.94 -10.56
C GLU A 78 9.12 -3.58 -11.23
N SER A 79 7.91 -3.24 -11.66
CA SER A 79 7.60 -1.94 -12.27
C SER A 79 7.71 -0.79 -11.28
N PHE A 80 7.67 -1.07 -9.97
CA PHE A 80 7.79 -0.09 -8.88
C PHE A 80 9.15 -0.12 -8.17
N MET A 81 10.09 -0.97 -8.63
CA MET A 81 11.43 -1.09 -8.04
C MET A 81 12.25 0.21 -8.11
N PHE A 82 11.93 1.08 -9.05
CA PHE A 82 12.60 2.36 -9.26
C PHE A 82 11.67 3.52 -8.94
N PHE A 83 12.20 4.49 -8.20
CA PHE A 83 11.60 5.82 -8.05
C PHE A 83 12.10 6.72 -9.19
N SER A 84 11.19 7.18 -10.04
CA SER A 84 11.53 8.10 -11.13
C SER A 84 11.44 9.55 -10.65
N LEU A 85 12.50 10.31 -10.83
CA LEU A 85 12.60 11.74 -10.55
C LEU A 85 13.41 12.43 -11.64
N ASN A 86 12.88 13.48 -12.26
CA ASN A 86 13.50 14.16 -13.41
C ASN A 86 13.95 13.17 -14.50
N ASN A 87 13.09 12.19 -14.85
CA ASN A 87 13.38 11.09 -15.78
C ASN A 87 14.61 10.22 -15.42
N THR A 88 15.11 10.34 -14.20
CA THR A 88 16.19 9.51 -13.65
C THR A 88 15.58 8.50 -12.71
N ASN A 89 15.96 7.24 -12.87
CA ASN A 89 15.46 6.14 -12.05
C ASN A 89 16.42 5.87 -10.89
N TYR A 90 15.91 5.99 -9.67
CA TYR A 90 16.62 5.73 -8.43
C TYR A 90 16.14 4.42 -7.84
N SER A 91 17.08 3.53 -7.49
CA SER A 91 16.75 2.25 -6.89
C SER A 91 16.10 2.42 -5.51
N ARG A 92 15.03 1.67 -5.25
CA ARG A 92 14.40 1.59 -3.92
C ARG A 92 15.11 0.62 -2.97
N CYS A 93 16.18 -0.05 -3.41
CA CYS A 93 16.96 -0.93 -2.54
C CYS A 93 17.35 -0.22 -1.22
N GLY A 94 16.96 -0.81 -0.08
CA GLY A 94 17.30 -0.29 1.24
C GLY A 94 16.45 0.87 1.73
N SER A 95 15.43 1.29 0.96
CA SER A 95 14.36 2.17 1.44
C SER A 95 13.32 1.39 2.24
N CYS A 96 12.52 2.07 3.06
CA CYS A 96 11.46 1.46 3.85
C CYS A 96 10.07 1.91 3.42
N VAL A 97 9.12 1.01 3.60
CA VAL A 97 7.70 1.32 3.52
C VAL A 97 7.03 0.92 4.82
N GLU A 98 6.08 1.74 5.26
CA GLU A 98 5.15 1.41 6.32
C GLU A 98 3.92 0.76 5.68
N LEU A 99 3.52 -0.38 6.23
CA LEU A 99 2.34 -1.14 5.83
C LEU A 99 1.37 -1.15 7.01
N THR A 100 0.10 -0.83 6.74
CA THR A 100 -0.98 -0.99 7.72
C THR A 100 -2.07 -1.84 7.11
N GLY A 101 -2.22 -3.07 7.61
CA GLY A 101 -3.27 -3.98 7.20
C GLY A 101 -4.52 -3.93 8.08
N PRO A 102 -5.38 -4.95 7.99
CA PRO A 102 -6.58 -5.07 8.81
C PRO A 102 -6.34 -5.11 10.31
N GLY A 103 -5.15 -5.53 10.76
CA GLY A 103 -4.77 -5.45 12.17
C GLY A 103 -4.69 -4.00 12.70
N LEU A 104 -4.71 -3.00 11.81
CA LEU A 104 -4.57 -1.57 12.10
C LEU A 104 -3.26 -1.18 12.80
N LYS A 105 -2.33 -2.13 12.93
CA LYS A 105 -1.00 -1.93 13.47
C LYS A 105 -0.04 -1.63 12.31
N PRO A 106 0.65 -0.48 12.30
CA PRO A 106 1.66 -0.19 11.29
C PRO A 106 2.90 -1.07 11.52
N ILE A 107 3.46 -1.60 10.45
CA ILE A 107 4.73 -2.32 10.43
C ILE A 107 5.61 -1.78 9.31
N THR A 108 6.92 -1.69 9.55
CA THR A 108 7.88 -1.23 8.55
C THR A 108 8.65 -2.41 7.96
N CYS A 109 8.73 -2.46 6.63
CA CYS A 109 9.61 -3.40 5.91
C CYS A 109 10.61 -2.65 5.03
N MET A 110 11.80 -3.23 4.87
CA MET A 110 12.83 -2.72 3.97
C MET A 110 12.67 -3.37 2.59
N ILE A 111 12.68 -2.57 1.52
CA ILE A 111 12.71 -3.06 0.14
C ILE A 111 14.10 -3.67 -0.12
N THR A 112 14.16 -4.98 -0.29
CA THR A 112 15.41 -5.75 -0.51
C THR A 112 15.49 -6.39 -1.90
N GLY A 113 14.47 -6.19 -2.72
CA GLY A 113 14.44 -6.70 -4.07
C GLY A 113 13.10 -6.46 -4.76
N SER A 114 12.95 -7.10 -5.91
CA SER A 114 11.71 -7.09 -6.67
C SER A 114 11.26 -8.48 -7.09
N PHE A 115 9.98 -8.58 -7.43
CA PHE A 115 9.40 -9.77 -8.04
C PHE A 115 8.62 -9.42 -9.31
N GLY A 116 8.46 -10.41 -10.18
CA GLY A 116 7.68 -10.31 -11.41
C GLY A 116 6.82 -11.56 -11.62
N VAL A 117 5.76 -11.42 -12.42
CA VAL A 117 4.87 -12.51 -12.82
C VAL A 117 5.23 -12.92 -14.24
N GLN A 118 5.87 -14.09 -14.40
CA GLN A 118 6.33 -14.53 -15.71
C GLN A 118 5.20 -15.12 -16.54
N THR A 119 4.85 -14.46 -17.66
CA THR A 119 3.92 -15.03 -18.64
C THR A 119 4.51 -16.27 -19.27
N THR A 120 4.00 -17.44 -18.86
CA THR A 120 4.35 -18.69 -19.51
C THR A 120 3.48 -18.88 -20.74
N SER A 121 4.05 -18.77 -21.94
CA SER A 121 3.38 -19.05 -23.21
C SER A 121 3.07 -20.54 -23.45
N SER A 122 3.14 -21.37 -22.40
CA SER A 122 2.95 -22.82 -22.48
C SER A 122 2.19 -23.31 -21.25
N SER A 123 1.00 -23.83 -21.51
CA SER A 123 0.00 -24.41 -20.62
C SER A 123 0.44 -25.67 -19.84
N ASN A 124 1.60 -25.64 -19.19
CA ASN A 124 2.10 -26.76 -18.37
C ASN A 124 2.32 -26.35 -16.91
N LEU A 125 1.37 -25.58 -16.35
CA LEU A 125 1.26 -25.47 -14.90
C LEU A 125 0.71 -26.80 -14.37
N LYS A 126 1.61 -27.61 -13.81
CA LYS A 126 1.21 -28.70 -12.91
C LYS A 126 0.45 -28.08 -11.75
N THR A 127 -0.87 -28.09 -11.83
CA THR A 127 -1.73 -28.05 -10.64
C THR A 127 -1.37 -29.27 -9.79
N ASN A 128 -0.37 -29.14 -8.92
CA ASN A 128 -0.09 -30.12 -7.89
C ASN A 128 -1.32 -30.16 -6.97
N GLY A 129 -2.25 -31.08 -7.27
CA GLY A 129 -2.95 -31.95 -6.32
C GLY A 129 -3.61 -31.40 -5.06
N MET A 130 -3.74 -30.09 -4.83
CA MET A 130 -4.36 -29.54 -3.61
C MET A 130 -5.37 -28.40 -3.83
N LEU A 131 -5.74 -28.09 -5.08
CA LEU A 131 -6.53 -26.91 -5.40
C LEU A 131 -7.93 -27.21 -5.94
N LYS A 132 -8.70 -27.99 -5.18
CA LYS A 132 -10.16 -28.11 -5.41
C LYS A 132 -11.03 -27.42 -4.35
N ARG A 133 -10.46 -26.72 -3.36
CA ARG A 133 -11.25 -26.19 -2.23
C ARG A 133 -10.87 -24.82 -1.67
N THR A 134 -10.06 -24.00 -2.35
CA THR A 134 -9.82 -22.62 -1.89
C THR A 134 -9.77 -21.68 -3.08
N LYS A 135 -10.43 -20.51 -2.98
CA LYS A 135 -10.23 -19.38 -3.90
C LYS A 135 -8.79 -18.87 -3.70
N VAL A 136 -7.81 -19.56 -4.26
CA VAL A 136 -6.45 -19.06 -4.33
C VAL A 136 -6.43 -17.95 -5.36
N PRO A 137 -5.95 -16.75 -5.02
CA PRO A 137 -5.92 -15.64 -5.95
C PRO A 137 -5.03 -15.97 -7.15
N SER A 138 -5.37 -15.38 -8.29
CA SER A 138 -4.58 -15.46 -9.49
C SER A 138 -3.38 -14.53 -9.38
N THR A 139 -2.22 -14.96 -9.88
CA THR A 139 -1.02 -14.11 -9.98
C THR A 139 -1.23 -12.89 -10.88
N SER A 140 -2.25 -12.90 -11.74
CA SER A 140 -2.69 -11.73 -12.51
C SER A 140 -3.08 -10.52 -11.65
N MET A 141 -3.46 -10.74 -10.38
CA MET A 141 -3.76 -9.66 -9.45
C MET A 141 -2.52 -8.83 -9.10
N PHE A 142 -1.33 -9.43 -9.14
CA PHE A 142 -0.06 -8.77 -8.79
C PHE A 142 0.62 -8.10 -9.99
N LYS A 143 0.44 -8.65 -11.19
CA LYS A 143 1.20 -8.24 -12.39
C LYS A 143 0.99 -6.76 -12.74
N GLY A 144 2.06 -5.97 -12.75
CA GLY A 144 2.03 -4.55 -13.10
C GLY A 144 1.24 -3.68 -12.14
N LYS A 145 0.97 -4.17 -10.91
CA LYS A 145 0.25 -3.43 -9.87
C LYS A 145 1.12 -3.31 -8.63
N LEU A 146 1.01 -2.18 -7.92
CA LEU A 146 1.77 -1.97 -6.70
C LEU A 146 1.38 -3.04 -5.68
N SER A 147 2.35 -3.92 -5.41
CA SER A 147 2.19 -5.13 -4.61
C SER A 147 3.52 -5.49 -3.95
N LEU A 148 3.47 -6.19 -2.81
CA LEU A 148 4.65 -6.64 -2.07
C LEU A 148 4.57 -8.12 -1.70
N LEU A 149 5.72 -8.80 -1.82
CA LEU A 149 5.98 -10.04 -1.09
C LEU A 149 6.77 -9.71 0.18
N VAL A 150 6.30 -10.13 1.34
CA VAL A 150 6.94 -9.83 2.63
C VAL A 150 7.38 -11.10 3.34
N SER A 151 8.32 -10.98 4.27
CA SER A 151 8.66 -12.10 5.17
C SER A 151 7.43 -12.56 5.98
N ARG A 152 7.48 -13.79 6.53
CA ARG A 152 6.39 -14.28 7.41
C ARG A 152 6.26 -13.45 8.69
N VAL A 153 7.38 -12.92 9.20
CA VAL A 153 7.40 -12.05 10.39
C VAL A 153 6.61 -10.78 10.12
N VAL A 154 6.89 -10.08 9.01
CA VAL A 154 6.15 -8.88 8.62
C VAL A 154 4.68 -9.22 8.35
N PHE A 155 4.41 -10.32 7.63
CA PHE A 155 3.04 -10.72 7.31
C PHE A 155 2.18 -10.95 8.56
N ASN A 156 2.73 -11.64 9.57
CA ASN A 156 2.02 -11.92 10.81
C ASN A 156 1.65 -10.67 11.62
N GLU A 157 2.38 -9.55 11.44
CA GLU A 157 2.07 -8.27 12.09
C GLU A 157 0.96 -7.49 11.36
N ILE A 158 0.77 -7.74 10.07
CA ILE A 158 -0.26 -7.09 9.23
C ILE A 158 -1.63 -7.71 9.48
N ILE A 159 -1.66 -9.03 9.71
CA ILE A 159 -2.87 -9.81 9.89
C ILE A 159 -3.33 -9.82 11.35
N PRO A 160 -4.61 -10.12 11.61
CA PRO A 160 -5.12 -10.27 12.97
C PRO A 160 -4.45 -11.45 13.71
N SER A 161 -4.11 -11.28 14.99
CA SER A 161 -3.39 -12.27 15.80
C SER A 161 -4.10 -13.62 15.93
N GLU A 162 -5.42 -13.63 15.80
CA GLU A 162 -6.27 -14.81 15.95
C GLU A 162 -6.36 -15.63 14.65
N ILE A 163 -5.74 -15.14 13.58
CA ILE A 163 -5.84 -15.66 12.22
C ILE A 163 -4.48 -16.22 11.82
N THR A 164 -4.15 -17.41 12.31
CA THR A 164 -2.82 -18.00 12.10
C THR A 164 -2.66 -18.64 10.71
N ASP A 165 -3.76 -18.97 10.04
CA ASP A 165 -3.78 -19.74 8.77
C ASP A 165 -4.64 -19.11 7.65
N SER A 166 -5.13 -17.87 7.80
CA SER A 166 -6.03 -17.30 6.79
C SER A 166 -5.35 -16.38 5.77
N LEU A 167 -5.57 -16.80 4.52
CA LEU A 167 -5.66 -16.04 3.28
C LEU A 167 -4.34 -15.58 2.68
N TYR A 168 -4.17 -16.02 1.43
CA TYR A 168 -2.95 -16.01 0.64
C TYR A 168 -2.36 -14.60 0.41
N TYR A 169 -3.11 -13.53 0.73
CA TYR A 169 -2.77 -12.12 0.55
C TYR A 169 -3.71 -11.20 1.37
N TYR A 170 -3.33 -9.95 1.57
CA TYR A 170 -4.14 -8.89 2.18
C TYR A 170 -3.99 -7.56 1.44
N GLU A 171 -5.02 -6.71 1.49
CA GLU A 171 -4.89 -5.31 1.12
C GLU A 171 -4.43 -4.47 2.31
N VAL A 172 -3.40 -3.67 2.06
CA VAL A 172 -2.84 -2.76 3.05
C VAL A 172 -2.82 -1.34 2.52
N ALA A 173 -2.76 -0.38 3.44
CA ALA A 173 -2.29 0.95 3.12
C ALA A 173 -0.76 0.95 3.18
N LEU A 174 -0.13 1.59 2.19
CA LEU A 174 1.30 1.73 2.07
C LEU A 174 1.71 3.19 2.15
N ARG A 175 2.83 3.47 2.81
CA ARG A 175 3.46 4.78 2.82
C ARG A 175 4.98 4.64 2.76
N GLU A 176 5.65 5.44 1.93
CA GLU A 176 7.11 5.48 1.94
C GLU A 176 7.61 6.14 3.24
N THR A 177 8.60 5.55 3.90
CA THR A 177 9.08 6.10 5.18
C THR A 177 10.58 5.88 5.35
N VAL A 178 11.16 6.57 6.32
CA VAL A 178 12.52 6.30 6.76
C VAL A 178 12.49 5.07 7.66
N CYS A 179 13.41 4.13 7.47
CA CYS A 179 13.51 2.99 8.37
C CYS A 179 13.81 3.46 9.80
N ASN A 180 12.95 3.12 10.77
CA ASN A 180 13.19 3.40 12.19
C ASN A 180 14.15 2.39 12.84
N TYR A 181 15.14 1.92 12.09
CA TYR A 181 16.16 1.02 12.60
C TYR A 181 17.25 1.84 13.29
N ASN A 182 17.77 1.34 14.41
CA ASN A 182 18.89 1.97 15.11
C ASN A 182 20.24 1.57 14.48
N VAL A 183 20.32 1.64 13.14
CA VAL A 183 21.53 1.35 12.37
C VAL A 183 21.89 2.54 11.50
N LEU A 184 23.19 2.68 11.27
CA LEU A 184 23.76 3.78 10.50
C LEU A 184 24.08 3.29 9.08
N PRO A 185 23.87 4.12 8.05
CA PRO A 185 24.23 3.78 6.68
C PRO A 185 25.72 3.44 6.54
N GLN A 186 26.04 2.47 5.70
CA GLN A 186 27.39 2.00 5.47
C GLN A 186 27.69 1.93 3.98
N LEU A 187 28.84 2.45 3.57
CA LEU A 187 29.32 2.37 2.20
C LEU A 187 30.24 1.14 2.06
N VAL A 188 29.80 0.16 1.29
CA VAL A 188 30.46 -1.14 1.12
C VAL A 188 30.99 -1.28 -0.29
N MET A 189 32.23 -1.73 -0.44
CA MET A 189 32.79 -2.02 -1.76
C MET A 189 32.23 -3.34 -2.29
N ARG A 190 31.58 -3.30 -3.47
CA ARG A 190 31.17 -4.48 -4.23
C ARG A 190 32.35 -5.11 -4.95
N ASN A 191 33.17 -4.26 -5.56
CA ASN A 191 34.40 -4.66 -6.25
C ASN A 191 35.38 -3.47 -6.25
N LYS A 192 36.51 -3.57 -6.97
CA LYS A 192 37.54 -2.52 -6.97
C LYS A 192 37.06 -1.14 -7.44
N THR A 193 35.94 -1.06 -8.16
CA THR A 193 35.46 0.18 -8.80
C THR A 193 34.02 0.53 -8.45
N ASN A 194 33.27 -0.33 -7.76
CA ASN A 194 31.87 -0.13 -7.45
C ASN A 194 31.62 -0.28 -5.94
N ALA A 195 30.86 0.63 -5.38
CA ALA A 195 30.40 0.60 -4.00
C ALA A 195 28.87 0.67 -3.93
N ILE A 196 28.29 0.14 -2.87
CA ILE A 196 26.86 0.21 -2.58
C ILE A 196 26.66 0.73 -1.16
N ILE A 197 25.55 1.41 -0.92
CA ILE A 197 25.17 1.83 0.43
C ILE A 197 24.18 0.80 0.97
N ILE A 198 24.49 0.24 2.14
CA ILE A 198 23.57 -0.60 2.90
C ILE A 198 23.06 0.16 4.12
N ASN A 199 21.91 -0.29 4.63
CA ASN A 199 21.29 0.29 5.83
C ASN A 199 21.04 1.81 5.71
N ALA A 200 20.87 2.30 4.47
CA ALA A 200 20.54 3.68 4.16
C ALA A 200 19.24 4.11 4.86
N GLY A 201 18.24 3.26 4.77
CA GLY A 201 16.92 3.50 5.35
C GLY A 201 16.07 4.51 4.59
N HIS A 202 16.51 4.94 3.40
CA HIS A 202 15.83 5.86 2.50
C HIS A 202 16.39 5.69 1.08
N ILE A 203 15.67 6.14 0.05
CA ILE A 203 16.17 6.23 -1.33
C ILE A 203 17.37 7.18 -1.38
N ILE A 204 18.44 6.76 -2.06
CA ILE A 204 19.66 7.56 -2.23
C ILE A 204 19.68 8.19 -3.62
N LEU A 205 19.70 9.52 -3.66
CA LEU A 205 19.74 10.30 -4.90
C LEU A 205 21.16 10.56 -5.40
N GLY A 206 22.16 10.41 -4.54
CA GLY A 206 23.54 10.54 -4.95
C GLY A 206 24.57 10.33 -3.86
N LEU A 207 25.82 10.28 -4.30
CA LEU A 207 27.00 10.13 -3.47
C LEU A 207 27.89 11.37 -3.64
N GLY A 208 27.99 12.19 -2.60
CA GLY A 208 28.70 13.47 -2.61
C GLY A 208 30.14 13.36 -2.10
N ARG A 209 31.08 14.07 -2.73
CA ARG A 209 32.43 14.30 -2.20
C ARG A 209 32.90 15.69 -2.59
N SER A 210 33.17 16.53 -1.59
CA SER A 210 33.49 17.95 -1.81
C SER A 210 32.42 18.60 -2.70
N ASN A 211 32.78 19.15 -3.87
CA ASN A 211 31.85 19.78 -4.81
C ASN A 211 31.35 18.83 -5.92
N TYR A 212 31.67 17.53 -5.84
CA TYR A 212 31.30 16.56 -6.87
C TYR A 212 30.17 15.64 -6.39
N LEU A 213 29.11 15.53 -7.19
CA LEU A 213 27.99 14.63 -6.97
C LEU A 213 28.06 13.48 -7.97
N ARG A 214 28.03 12.25 -7.47
CA ARG A 214 27.87 11.03 -8.28
C ARG A 214 26.42 10.57 -8.23
N LEU A 215 25.84 10.36 -9.40
CA LEU A 215 24.55 9.69 -9.51
C LEU A 215 24.72 8.18 -9.36
N PRO A 216 23.74 7.47 -8.79
CA PRO A 216 23.77 6.03 -8.71
C PRO A 216 23.64 5.41 -10.11
N ASN A 217 24.25 4.25 -10.27
CA ASN A 217 23.99 3.32 -11.37
C ASN A 217 22.58 2.73 -11.24
N GLN A 218 22.07 2.07 -12.28
CA GLN A 218 20.74 1.46 -12.27
C GLN A 218 20.54 0.45 -11.12
N ASP A 219 21.59 -0.26 -10.71
CA ASP A 219 21.52 -1.21 -9.59
C ASP A 219 21.64 -0.54 -8.20
N GLY A 220 21.66 0.80 -8.13
CA GLY A 220 21.87 1.57 -6.91
C GLY A 220 23.32 1.67 -6.46
N SER A 221 24.27 1.07 -7.20
CA SER A 221 25.71 1.19 -6.90
C SER A 221 26.29 2.51 -7.38
N PHE A 222 27.50 2.83 -6.94
CA PHE A 222 28.26 4.01 -7.35
C PHE A 222 29.62 3.59 -7.89
N THR A 223 30.00 4.13 -9.04
CA THR A 223 31.34 3.95 -9.59
C THR A 223 32.33 4.90 -8.90
N ILE A 224 33.33 4.33 -8.24
CA ILE A 224 34.33 5.03 -7.44
C ILE A 224 35.73 4.60 -7.88
N SER A 225 36.55 5.56 -8.31
CA SER A 225 37.95 5.34 -8.67
C SER A 225 38.86 5.29 -7.44
N HIS A 226 39.57 4.16 -7.27
CA HIS A 226 40.72 3.90 -6.38
C HIS A 226 40.53 3.89 -4.84
N THR A 227 40.43 2.66 -4.32
CA THR A 227 41.28 1.97 -3.29
C THR A 227 41.80 2.74 -2.07
N LYS A 228 40.90 3.02 -1.13
CA LYS A 228 41.13 3.11 0.33
C LYS A 228 39.79 2.83 1.01
N GLU A 229 39.76 2.49 2.29
CA GLU A 229 38.49 2.30 2.98
C GLU A 229 37.61 3.56 2.86
N LEU A 230 36.35 3.31 2.56
CA LEU A 230 35.35 4.35 2.35
C LEU A 230 34.58 4.56 3.64
N ARG A 231 34.42 5.81 4.04
CA ARG A 231 33.57 6.16 5.16
C ARG A 231 32.47 7.11 4.69
N ALA A 232 31.22 6.69 4.87
CA ALA A 232 30.11 7.63 4.81
C ALA A 232 30.25 8.63 5.96
N THR A 233 30.04 9.91 5.71
CA THR A 233 30.21 10.96 6.73
C THR A 233 28.86 11.53 7.13
N ASN A 234 28.30 12.40 6.29
CA ASN A 234 27.08 13.14 6.54
C ASN A 234 26.00 12.82 5.52
N ILE A 235 24.75 13.09 5.88
CA ILE A 235 23.58 12.91 5.05
C ILE A 235 22.88 14.26 4.89
N TYR A 236 22.54 14.62 3.66
CA TYR A 236 21.78 15.83 3.37
C TYR A 236 20.89 15.61 2.14
N GLN A 237 19.58 15.84 2.27
CA GLN A 237 18.61 15.74 1.16
C GLN A 237 18.76 14.46 0.31
N SER A 238 18.82 13.29 0.96
CA SER A 238 18.99 11.99 0.27
C SER A 238 20.30 11.80 -0.49
N ILE A 239 21.29 12.66 -0.24
CA ILE A 239 22.68 12.51 -0.67
C ILE A 239 23.52 12.07 0.52
N ILE A 240 24.32 11.02 0.34
CA ILE A 240 25.30 10.58 1.33
C ILE A 240 26.67 11.12 0.92
N TYR A 241 27.30 11.84 1.83
CA TYR A 241 28.68 12.32 1.66
C TYR A 241 29.66 11.26 2.15
N TRP A 242 30.84 11.21 1.53
CA TRP A 242 31.87 10.24 1.89
C TRP A 242 33.28 10.81 1.81
N GLU A 243 34.19 10.16 2.53
CA GLU A 243 35.62 10.45 2.52
C GLU A 243 36.43 9.15 2.36
N SER A 244 37.59 9.26 1.70
CA SER A 244 38.56 8.15 1.59
C SER A 244 39.50 8.19 2.78
N ILE A 245 39.54 7.13 3.59
CA ILE A 245 40.43 7.04 4.74
C ILE A 245 41.65 6.18 4.39
N SER A 246 42.84 6.76 4.56
CA SER A 246 44.10 6.01 4.46
C SER A 246 44.30 5.18 5.70
N ILE A 247 43.96 3.89 5.66
CA ILE A 247 44.27 2.98 6.75
C ILE A 247 45.54 2.20 6.38
N ASP A 248 46.48 2.20 7.31
CA ASP A 248 47.74 1.48 7.17
C ASP A 248 47.45 -0.02 7.06
N LYS A 249 48.11 -0.68 6.11
CA LYS A 249 47.76 -2.03 5.65
C LYS A 249 47.81 -3.02 6.81
N THR A 250 46.68 -3.57 7.22
CA THR A 250 46.52 -5.00 7.58
C THR A 250 45.07 -5.25 8.01
N TYR A 251 44.50 -6.34 7.48
CA TYR A 251 43.13 -6.83 7.65
C TYR A 251 42.06 -6.09 6.83
N TYR A 252 41.25 -6.84 6.07
CA TYR A 252 39.98 -6.40 5.51
C TYR A 252 39.12 -5.86 6.68
N GLN A 253 38.95 -4.54 6.80
CA GLN A 253 38.17 -3.98 7.90
C GLN A 253 36.72 -3.74 7.49
N LYS A 254 35.87 -3.84 8.51
CA LYS A 254 34.42 -3.74 8.40
C LYS A 254 34.03 -2.36 7.87
N PRO A 255 32.99 -2.26 7.01
CA PRO A 255 32.53 -0.98 6.52
C PRO A 255 32.18 -0.03 7.67
N GLN A 256 32.74 1.18 7.63
CA GLN A 256 32.56 2.18 8.68
C GLN A 256 31.18 2.85 8.54
N PRO A 257 30.38 2.92 9.63
CA PRO A 257 29.09 3.58 9.60
C PRO A 257 29.21 5.09 9.44
N ALA A 258 28.18 5.70 8.84
CA ALA A 258 27.97 7.14 8.81
C ALA A 258 27.89 7.74 10.22
N PHE A 259 28.14 9.05 10.35
CA PHE A 259 27.98 9.74 11.64
C PHE A 259 26.52 10.02 12.00
N SER A 260 25.62 9.92 11.02
CA SER A 260 24.20 10.24 11.15
C SER A 260 23.35 9.25 10.35
N ARG A 261 22.06 9.20 10.67
CA ARG A 261 21.01 8.54 9.91
C ARG A 261 20.01 9.58 9.43
N PHE A 262 19.19 9.23 8.46
CA PHE A 262 18.05 10.07 8.08
C PHE A 262 17.16 10.35 9.29
N SER A 263 16.69 11.60 9.40
CA SER A 263 15.71 11.98 10.42
C SER A 263 14.43 11.20 10.16
N SER A 264 14.00 10.39 11.14
CA SER A 264 12.67 9.80 11.09
C SER A 264 11.68 10.93 11.36
N PRO A 265 10.71 11.19 10.47
CA PRO A 265 9.64 12.14 10.77
C PRO A 265 8.91 11.69 12.04
N ASN A 266 8.46 12.66 12.84
CA ASN A 266 7.57 12.37 13.96
C ASN A 266 6.17 12.14 13.37
N ILE A 267 5.86 10.88 13.08
CA ILE A 267 4.61 10.48 12.46
C ILE A 267 3.53 10.45 13.54
N THR A 268 2.59 11.39 13.48
CA THR A 268 1.45 11.46 14.40
C THR A 268 0.20 10.75 13.86
N SER A 269 0.17 10.43 12.56
CA SER A 269 -0.93 9.71 11.91
C SER A 269 -0.42 8.56 11.03
N HIS A 270 -1.06 7.41 11.14
CA HIS A 270 -0.76 6.21 10.35
C HIS A 270 -1.78 6.05 9.22
N CYS A 271 -1.34 5.51 8.09
CA CYS A 271 -2.27 5.12 7.04
C CYS A 271 -3.09 3.92 7.49
N VAL A 272 -4.35 3.81 7.07
CA VAL A 272 -5.24 2.69 7.46
C VAL A 272 -5.87 2.05 6.24
N SER A 273 -5.70 0.74 6.06
CA SER A 273 -6.37 0.04 4.96
C SER A 273 -7.89 0.07 5.16
N VAL A 274 -8.62 0.55 4.15
CA VAL A 274 -10.08 0.48 4.10
C VAL A 274 -10.51 -0.17 2.79
N PRO A 275 -11.52 -1.06 2.81
CA PRO A 275 -12.10 -1.61 1.60
C PRO A 275 -12.64 -0.56 0.64
N THR A 276 -13.01 -1.02 -0.56
CA THR A 276 -13.79 -0.19 -1.47
C THR A 276 -15.18 0.08 -0.93
N LYS A 277 -15.55 1.38 -0.86
CA LYS A 277 -16.85 1.83 -0.33
C LYS A 277 -18.04 1.34 -1.17
N ASN A 278 -17.87 1.31 -2.49
CA ASN A 278 -18.90 0.87 -3.42
C ASN A 278 -18.80 -0.66 -3.56
N VAL A 279 -19.69 -1.35 -2.85
CA VAL A 279 -19.80 -2.81 -2.86
C VAL A 279 -20.43 -3.28 -4.17
N PHE A 280 -21.38 -2.50 -4.71
CA PHE A 280 -22.09 -2.83 -5.94
C PHE A 280 -22.67 -1.57 -6.62
N GLN A 281 -22.14 -1.17 -7.78
CA GLN A 281 -22.64 -0.06 -8.61
C GLN A 281 -22.39 -0.31 -10.11
N SER A 282 -23.18 0.33 -10.99
CA SER A 282 -23.07 0.17 -12.46
C SER A 282 -21.82 0.81 -13.08
N LEU A 283 -21.15 1.70 -12.34
CA LEU A 283 -19.95 2.41 -12.77
C LEU A 283 -18.87 2.16 -11.72
N VAL A 284 -18.14 1.07 -11.90
CA VAL A 284 -16.99 0.75 -11.04
C VAL A 284 -15.91 1.78 -11.34
N ASP A 285 -15.42 2.48 -10.31
CA ASP A 285 -14.21 3.28 -10.39
C ASP A 285 -13.01 2.32 -10.43
N GLN A 286 -12.82 1.65 -11.58
CA GLN A 286 -11.99 0.45 -11.74
C GLN A 286 -10.48 0.72 -11.69
N LYS A 287 -10.05 1.98 -11.75
CA LYS A 287 -8.67 2.28 -12.11
C LYS A 287 -7.67 1.85 -11.03
N ASN A 288 -8.09 1.77 -9.76
CA ASN A 288 -7.17 1.69 -8.61
C ASN A 288 -7.55 0.62 -7.56
N THR A 289 -8.51 -0.26 -7.83
CA THR A 289 -8.94 -1.29 -6.88
C THR A 289 -8.45 -2.66 -7.33
N GLN A 290 -7.74 -3.37 -6.45
CA GLN A 290 -7.23 -4.71 -6.74
C GLN A 290 -8.15 -5.80 -6.19
N VAL A 291 -8.91 -5.52 -5.12
CA VAL A 291 -9.87 -6.45 -4.50
C VAL A 291 -11.27 -5.86 -4.48
N PHE A 292 -12.23 -6.69 -4.88
CA PHE A 292 -13.63 -6.31 -4.95
C PHE A 292 -14.46 -7.15 -4.00
N TRP A 293 -15.57 -6.57 -3.54
CA TRP A 293 -16.63 -7.30 -2.89
C TRP A 293 -17.25 -8.29 -3.89
N GLU A 294 -17.50 -9.51 -3.44
CA GLU A 294 -18.31 -10.48 -4.16
C GLU A 294 -19.73 -10.40 -3.63
N VAL A 295 -20.68 -10.14 -4.53
CA VAL A 295 -22.09 -10.12 -4.20
C VAL A 295 -22.73 -11.38 -4.75
N SER A 296 -23.42 -12.12 -3.89
CA SER A 296 -24.15 -13.32 -4.29
C SER A 296 -25.62 -13.24 -3.88
N LEU A 297 -26.49 -13.81 -4.71
CA LEU A 297 -27.93 -13.85 -4.52
C LEU A 297 -28.45 -15.28 -4.73
N GLY A 298 -29.32 -15.73 -3.84
CA GLY A 298 -29.99 -17.04 -3.90
C GLY A 298 -31.33 -17.02 -3.17
N THR A 299 -32.02 -18.16 -3.14
CA THR A 299 -33.26 -18.34 -2.36
C THR A 299 -32.99 -18.98 -1.00
N THR A 300 -31.82 -19.58 -0.85
CA THR A 300 -31.23 -20.18 0.35
C THR A 300 -29.73 -19.86 0.41
N THR A 301 -29.06 -20.25 1.49
CA THR A 301 -27.59 -20.14 1.59
C THR A 301 -26.85 -21.16 0.72
N ASN A 302 -27.53 -22.18 0.19
CA ASN A 302 -26.92 -23.27 -0.57
C ASN A 302 -26.94 -23.06 -2.09
N ASP A 303 -27.76 -22.14 -2.61
CA ASP A 303 -27.97 -21.90 -4.04
C ASP A 303 -27.49 -20.50 -4.48
N LEU A 304 -26.63 -19.88 -3.68
CA LEU A 304 -26.07 -18.56 -3.95
C LEU A 304 -25.34 -18.52 -5.30
N LYS A 305 -25.65 -17.51 -6.10
CA LYS A 305 -24.98 -17.22 -7.37
C LYS A 305 -24.38 -15.83 -7.34
N VAL A 306 -23.12 -15.71 -7.77
CA VAL A 306 -22.44 -14.42 -7.91
C VAL A 306 -23.16 -13.57 -8.93
N ILE A 307 -23.46 -12.33 -8.56
CA ILE A 307 -24.04 -11.31 -9.44
C ILE A 307 -23.00 -10.23 -9.74
N THR A 308 -22.95 -9.79 -10.99
CA THR A 308 -21.91 -8.89 -11.49
C THR A 308 -22.43 -7.55 -11.98
N SER A 309 -23.75 -7.40 -12.07
CA SER A 309 -24.39 -6.16 -12.54
C SER A 309 -25.77 -5.98 -11.92
N ILE A 310 -26.22 -4.74 -11.83
CA ILE A 310 -27.57 -4.37 -11.42
C ILE A 310 -28.58 -5.16 -12.25
N GLY A 311 -29.57 -5.73 -11.57
CA GLY A 311 -30.57 -6.56 -12.22
C GLY A 311 -31.82 -6.70 -11.39
N ASN A 312 -32.75 -7.46 -11.95
CA ASN A 312 -34.04 -7.76 -11.35
C ASN A 312 -34.11 -9.24 -11.01
N LYS A 313 -34.70 -9.57 -9.87
CA LYS A 313 -35.05 -10.93 -9.48
C LYS A 313 -36.54 -10.96 -9.17
N THR A 314 -37.25 -11.85 -9.85
CA THR A 314 -38.63 -12.17 -9.51
C THR A 314 -38.62 -13.20 -8.40
N VAL A 315 -39.44 -12.98 -7.37
CA VAL A 315 -39.61 -13.94 -6.28
C VAL A 315 -40.53 -15.07 -6.76
N GLU A 316 -39.95 -16.26 -6.89
CA GLU A 316 -40.66 -17.50 -7.20
C GLU A 316 -41.20 -18.10 -5.87
N ASP A 317 -42.35 -18.77 -5.92
CA ASP A 317 -43.10 -19.42 -4.82
C ASP A 317 -42.81 -19.04 -3.33
N ASN A 318 -43.32 -17.92 -2.81
CA ASN A 318 -43.22 -17.55 -1.37
C ASN A 318 -41.81 -17.71 -0.77
N GLU A 319 -40.77 -17.59 -1.60
CA GLU A 319 -39.39 -17.81 -1.20
C GLU A 319 -38.79 -16.58 -0.52
N GLN A 320 -37.79 -16.85 0.31
CA GLN A 320 -36.89 -15.84 0.83
C GLN A 320 -35.85 -15.52 -0.25
N LEU A 321 -35.30 -14.30 -0.22
CA LEU A 321 -34.09 -13.97 -0.96
C LEU A 321 -32.94 -13.78 0.03
N VAL A 322 -31.83 -14.41 -0.27
CA VAL A 322 -30.59 -14.36 0.52
C VAL A 322 -29.55 -13.58 -0.27
N PHE A 323 -29.10 -12.46 0.29
CA PHE A 323 -27.97 -11.68 -0.22
C PHE A 323 -26.73 -11.96 0.62
N HIS A 324 -25.62 -12.27 -0.02
CA HIS A 324 -24.30 -12.38 0.59
C HIS A 324 -23.39 -11.29 0.02
N PHE A 325 -22.68 -10.59 0.90
CA PHE A 325 -21.67 -9.60 0.57
C PHE A 325 -20.35 -10.06 1.20
N ASP A 326 -19.51 -10.69 0.38
CA ASP A 326 -18.23 -11.26 0.80
C ASP A 326 -17.08 -10.32 0.41
N TYR A 327 -16.28 -9.90 1.38
CA TYR A 327 -14.94 -9.38 1.13
C TYR A 327 -13.91 -10.52 1.14
N PRO A 328 -12.93 -10.54 0.23
CA PRO A 328 -11.95 -11.61 0.20
C PRO A 328 -11.08 -11.72 1.45
N VAL A 329 -10.97 -10.65 2.25
CA VAL A 329 -10.14 -10.61 3.46
C VAL A 329 -10.89 -10.06 4.69
N PRO A 330 -10.60 -10.57 5.91
CA PRO A 330 -11.10 -10.02 7.16
C PRO A 330 -10.75 -8.56 7.37
N ILE A 331 -11.73 -7.78 7.82
CA ILE A 331 -11.58 -6.36 8.17
C ILE A 331 -12.09 -6.11 9.59
N GLN A 332 -11.53 -5.11 10.29
CA GLN A 332 -12.08 -4.65 11.56
C GLN A 332 -13.39 -3.90 11.32
N TRP A 333 -14.48 -4.65 11.21
CA TRP A 333 -15.78 -4.16 10.75
C TRP A 333 -16.25 -2.96 11.56
N LYS A 334 -16.14 -3.04 12.89
CA LYS A 334 -16.58 -1.99 13.81
C LYS A 334 -15.75 -0.70 13.70
N THR A 335 -14.46 -0.82 13.37
CA THR A 335 -13.55 0.32 13.26
C THR A 335 -13.65 0.99 11.89
N ILE A 336 -13.91 0.21 10.85
CA ILE A 336 -13.88 0.70 9.47
C ILE A 336 -15.26 1.16 9.01
N ILE A 337 -16.30 0.40 9.32
CA ILE A 337 -17.65 0.64 8.82
C ILE A 337 -18.43 1.37 9.92
N GLN A 338 -19.20 2.38 9.54
CA GLN A 338 -20.20 3.02 10.41
C GLN A 338 -21.60 2.53 10.07
N HIS A 339 -21.84 2.41 8.76
CA HIS A 339 -23.13 2.08 8.21
C HIS A 339 -22.94 1.29 6.91
N PHE A 340 -23.60 0.15 6.79
CA PHE A 340 -23.70 -0.61 5.54
C PHE A 340 -25.15 -0.54 5.03
N ALA A 341 -25.32 -0.16 3.76
CA ALA A 341 -26.63 0.08 3.14
C ALA A 341 -26.87 -0.84 1.93
N LEU A 342 -28.00 -1.54 1.94
CA LEU A 342 -28.54 -2.26 0.79
C LEU A 342 -29.79 -1.53 0.30
N VAL A 343 -29.75 -1.01 -0.93
CA VAL A 343 -30.85 -0.26 -1.55
C VAL A 343 -31.54 -1.11 -2.61
N ILE A 344 -32.84 -1.30 -2.44
CA ILE A 344 -33.68 -2.15 -3.29
C ILE A 344 -34.95 -1.40 -3.71
N ASN A 345 -35.32 -1.53 -4.98
CA ASN A 345 -36.65 -1.18 -5.48
C ASN A 345 -37.50 -2.45 -5.61
N SER A 346 -38.79 -2.35 -5.29
CA SER A 346 -39.72 -3.48 -5.31
C SER A 346 -41.09 -3.08 -5.84
N THR A 347 -41.75 -3.97 -6.56
CA THR A 347 -43.14 -3.78 -7.03
C THR A 347 -44.19 -4.03 -5.94
N ASP A 348 -43.79 -4.66 -4.83
CA ASP A 348 -44.65 -4.94 -3.67
C ASP A 348 -43.87 -4.79 -2.37
N THR A 349 -44.57 -4.91 -1.25
CA THR A 349 -43.99 -4.86 0.08
C THR A 349 -43.03 -6.03 0.33
N ILE A 350 -41.88 -5.71 0.93
CA ILE A 350 -40.88 -6.70 1.36
C ILE A 350 -40.73 -6.66 2.88
N SER A 351 -40.42 -7.80 3.48
CA SER A 351 -40.13 -7.91 4.91
C SER A 351 -38.76 -8.53 5.14
N PHE A 352 -37.96 -7.90 6.02
CA PHE A 352 -36.70 -8.46 6.47
C PHE A 352 -36.96 -9.64 7.43
N LYS A 353 -36.22 -10.73 7.25
CA LYS A 353 -36.29 -11.91 8.13
C LYS A 353 -35.14 -11.92 9.12
N SER A 354 -33.91 -11.93 8.63
CA SER A 354 -32.71 -12.04 9.46
C SER A 354 -31.49 -11.53 8.72
N GLY A 355 -30.42 -11.30 9.47
CA GLY A 355 -29.12 -10.98 8.91
C GLY A 355 -28.02 -11.27 9.92
N LYS A 356 -26.86 -11.65 9.42
CA LYS A 356 -25.69 -11.98 10.22
C LYS A 356 -24.45 -11.36 9.60
N VAL A 357 -23.52 -10.96 10.46
CA VAL A 357 -22.13 -10.70 10.08
C VAL A 357 -21.38 -11.99 10.34
N TYR A 358 -20.58 -12.43 9.37
CA TYR A 358 -19.82 -13.67 9.49
C TYR A 358 -18.38 -13.47 9.07
N PHE A 359 -17.57 -14.37 9.59
CA PHE A 359 -16.20 -14.58 9.19
C PHE A 359 -16.15 -15.85 8.34
N LYS A 360 -15.59 -15.71 7.14
CA LYS A 360 -15.48 -16.78 6.14
C LYS A 360 -14.02 -16.97 5.76
N GLN A 361 -13.49 -18.13 6.12
CA GLN A 361 -12.14 -18.55 5.77
C GLN A 361 -12.19 -19.70 4.77
N GLY A 362 -11.82 -19.44 3.51
CA GLY A 362 -11.83 -20.44 2.46
C GLY A 362 -13.26 -20.93 2.10
N THR A 363 -13.43 -22.23 1.91
CA THR A 363 -14.72 -22.83 1.49
C THR A 363 -15.46 -23.60 2.59
N ILE A 364 -14.90 -23.72 3.79
CA ILE A 364 -15.30 -24.81 4.70
C ILE A 364 -16.04 -24.32 5.96
N ASP A 365 -15.72 -23.15 6.53
CA ASP A 365 -16.38 -22.70 7.78
C ASP A 365 -16.78 -21.21 7.74
N GLU A 366 -18.09 -20.95 7.80
CA GLU A 366 -18.65 -19.65 8.16
C GLU A 366 -18.85 -19.60 9.67
N ILE A 367 -18.11 -18.72 10.34
CA ILE A 367 -18.30 -18.45 11.76
C ILE A 367 -19.23 -17.26 11.88
N ASN A 368 -20.39 -17.47 12.49
CA ASN A 368 -21.30 -16.37 12.80
C ASN A 368 -20.66 -15.49 13.88
N CYS A 369 -20.39 -14.24 13.53
CA CYS A 369 -19.74 -13.28 14.41
C CYS A 369 -20.75 -12.51 15.24
N ASP A 370 -21.86 -12.11 14.61
CA ASP A 370 -22.93 -11.38 15.27
C ASP A 370 -24.22 -11.43 14.45
N SER A 371 -25.36 -11.33 15.13
CA SER A 371 -26.67 -11.10 14.49
C SER A 371 -27.03 -9.63 14.64
N PHE A 372 -27.35 -8.95 13.54
CA PHE A 372 -27.52 -7.50 13.58
C PHE A 372 -28.95 -7.03 13.66
N ARG A 373 -29.15 -5.87 14.30
CA ARG A 373 -30.37 -5.08 14.19
C ARG A 373 -30.22 -4.12 13.01
N TYR A 374 -31.30 -3.96 12.25
CA TYR A 374 -31.34 -3.12 11.06
C TYR A 374 -32.35 -1.98 11.26
N LEU A 375 -32.17 -0.90 10.51
CA LEU A 375 -33.18 0.13 10.30
C LEU A 375 -33.68 0.00 8.85
N ILE A 376 -34.97 -0.31 8.67
CA ILE A 376 -35.63 -0.16 7.37
C ILE A 376 -36.09 1.29 7.25
N GLN A 377 -35.62 1.97 6.22
CA GLN A 377 -36.26 3.16 5.71
C GLN A 377 -36.96 2.80 4.41
N ASN A 378 -38.29 2.88 4.39
CA ASN A 378 -39.08 2.67 3.19
C ASN A 378 -39.71 4.00 2.74
N LYS A 379 -39.71 4.22 1.43
CA LYS A 379 -40.41 5.34 0.81
C LYS A 379 -41.12 4.83 -0.43
N THR A 380 -42.43 5.03 -0.49
CA THR A 380 -43.18 4.83 -1.73
C THR A 380 -42.81 5.92 -2.71
N ILE A 381 -42.36 5.55 -3.91
CA ILE A 381 -42.09 6.49 -5.00
C ILE A 381 -43.35 6.59 -5.86
N SER A 382 -43.55 7.75 -6.51
CA SER A 382 -44.59 7.94 -7.52
C SER A 382 -44.47 6.86 -8.59
N SER A 383 -45.53 6.03 -8.75
CA SER A 383 -45.72 4.89 -9.69
C SER A 383 -45.96 3.52 -9.03
N GLY A 384 -46.19 3.43 -7.72
CA GLY A 384 -46.47 2.16 -7.04
C GLY A 384 -45.24 1.28 -6.81
N ILE A 385 -44.03 1.82 -7.01
CA ILE A 385 -42.77 1.16 -6.69
C ILE A 385 -42.34 1.58 -5.28
N TYR A 386 -41.97 0.60 -4.47
CA TYR A 386 -41.43 0.79 -3.14
C TYR A 386 -39.91 0.85 -3.20
N LYS A 387 -39.29 1.86 -2.59
CA LYS A 387 -37.84 1.92 -2.38
C LYS A 387 -37.53 1.61 -0.92
N TYR A 388 -36.66 0.63 -0.70
CA TYR A 388 -36.20 0.16 0.59
C TYR A 388 -34.71 0.41 0.75
N SER A 389 -34.33 0.97 1.89
CA SER A 389 -32.93 1.04 2.35
C SER A 389 -32.80 0.24 3.62
N PHE A 390 -32.03 -0.85 3.56
CA PHE A 390 -31.67 -1.65 4.73
C PHE A 390 -30.34 -1.16 5.27
N ASN A 391 -30.41 -0.45 6.40
CA ASN A 391 -29.27 0.23 7.00
C ASN A 391 -28.81 -0.54 8.24
N VAL A 392 -27.56 -0.98 8.22
CA VAL A 392 -26.94 -1.76 9.29
C VAL A 392 -25.89 -0.91 10.00
N HIS A 393 -26.09 -0.65 11.30
CA HIS A 393 -25.20 0.18 12.12
C HIS A 393 -24.19 -0.65 12.91
N THR A 394 -23.01 -0.09 13.15
CA THR A 394 -21.87 -0.79 13.75
C THR A 394 -21.87 -0.90 15.27
N SER A 395 -23.04 -0.85 15.90
CA SER A 395 -23.18 -1.12 17.34
C SER A 395 -22.98 -2.60 17.72
N PHE A 396 -22.18 -3.35 16.94
CA PHE A 396 -21.85 -4.75 17.18
C PHE A 396 -20.98 -4.88 18.42
N VAL A 397 -21.40 -5.79 19.30
CA VAL A 397 -20.63 -6.21 20.47
C VAL A 397 -20.04 -7.57 20.11
N THR A 398 -19.00 -7.56 19.30
CA THR A 398 -18.36 -8.79 18.81
C THR A 398 -17.51 -9.42 19.92
N SER A 399 -17.98 -10.50 20.55
CA SER A 399 -17.13 -11.36 21.39
C SER A 399 -16.59 -12.57 20.62
N THR A 400 -17.33 -13.11 19.65
CA THR A 400 -16.98 -14.36 18.95
C THR A 400 -15.83 -14.19 17.95
N CYS A 401 -15.79 -13.08 17.20
CA CYS A 401 -14.80 -12.83 16.14
C CYS A 401 -13.87 -11.64 16.44
N ASN A 402 -13.84 -11.14 17.69
CA ASN A 402 -12.96 -10.04 18.12
C ASN A 402 -12.99 -8.78 17.22
N GLY A 403 -14.14 -8.50 16.58
CA GLY A 403 -14.33 -7.33 15.72
C GLY A 403 -13.99 -7.56 14.24
N PHE A 404 -13.47 -8.72 13.87
CA PHE A 404 -13.15 -9.08 12.50
C PHE A 404 -14.29 -9.79 11.80
N ALA A 405 -14.56 -9.40 10.56
CA ALA A 405 -15.50 -10.07 9.68
C ALA A 405 -15.15 -9.76 8.22
N ASN A 406 -15.62 -10.59 7.30
CA ASN A 406 -15.50 -10.37 5.87
C ASN A 406 -16.76 -10.77 5.10
N GLY A 407 -17.87 -10.97 5.80
CA GLY A 407 -19.10 -11.42 5.20
C GLY A 407 -20.31 -10.80 5.87
N LEU A 408 -21.32 -10.49 5.06
CA LEU A 408 -22.59 -9.96 5.52
C LEU A 408 -23.73 -10.64 4.76
N GLU A 409 -24.70 -11.16 5.52
CA GLU A 409 -25.88 -11.83 4.98
C GLU A 409 -27.14 -11.02 5.29
N PHE A 410 -28.01 -10.87 4.28
CA PHE A 410 -29.38 -10.37 4.45
C PHE A 410 -30.38 -11.37 3.90
N ILE A 411 -31.38 -11.69 4.71
CA ILE A 411 -32.52 -12.53 4.31
C ILE A 411 -33.77 -11.67 4.31
N ILE A 412 -34.38 -11.52 3.15
CA ILE A 412 -35.66 -10.83 2.95
C ILE A 412 -36.72 -11.79 2.44
N SER A 413 -37.97 -11.42 2.54
CA SER A 413 -39.10 -12.18 2.00
C SER A 413 -40.12 -11.24 1.37
N ALA A 414 -40.72 -11.68 0.27
CA ALA A 414 -41.75 -10.96 -0.45
C ALA A 414 -42.80 -11.93 -0.99
N ALA A 415 -43.94 -11.40 -1.43
CA ALA A 415 -44.99 -12.21 -2.05
C ALA A 415 -44.53 -12.78 -3.41
N LYS A 416 -45.04 -13.95 -3.78
CA LYS A 416 -44.81 -14.54 -5.11
C LYS A 416 -45.14 -13.53 -6.22
N GLY A 417 -44.24 -13.41 -7.19
CA GLY A 417 -44.39 -12.49 -8.33
C GLY A 417 -43.87 -11.07 -8.04
N THR A 418 -43.42 -10.77 -6.83
CA THR A 418 -42.74 -9.50 -6.54
C THR A 418 -41.46 -9.40 -7.35
N ILE A 419 -41.27 -8.28 -8.05
CA ILE A 419 -40.03 -7.98 -8.77
C ILE A 419 -39.16 -7.11 -7.88
N ILE A 420 -37.98 -7.62 -7.55
CA ILE A 420 -36.99 -6.97 -6.71
C ILE A 420 -35.82 -6.54 -7.59
N GLN A 421 -35.59 -5.24 -7.68
CA GLN A 421 -34.44 -4.64 -8.33
C GLN A 421 -33.44 -4.20 -7.26
N TYR A 422 -32.26 -4.80 -7.25
CA TYR A 422 -31.18 -4.40 -6.34
C TYR A 422 -30.36 -3.28 -7.00
N CYS A 423 -30.43 -2.08 -6.44
CA CYS A 423 -29.94 -0.87 -7.10
C CYS A 423 -28.50 -0.56 -6.72
N GLU A 424 -28.22 -0.49 -5.42
CA GLU A 424 -26.95 0.02 -4.90
C GLU A 424 -26.62 -0.69 -3.59
N VAL A 425 -25.34 -0.99 -3.42
CA VAL A 425 -24.80 -1.47 -2.14
C VAL A 425 -23.53 -0.70 -1.84
N TYR A 426 -23.49 -0.08 -0.68
CA TYR A 426 -22.37 0.74 -0.25
C TYR A 426 -22.24 0.72 1.26
N TYR A 427 -21.09 1.17 1.74
CA TYR A 427 -20.92 1.47 3.15
C TYR A 427 -20.34 2.87 3.37
N GLU A 428 -20.71 3.48 4.47
CA GLU A 428 -20.13 4.70 4.98
C GLU A 428 -19.06 4.34 6.03
N PRO A 429 -17.83 4.83 5.87
CA PRO A 429 -16.76 4.55 6.81
C PRO A 429 -16.97 5.30 8.12
N GLN A 430 -16.40 4.78 9.21
CA GLN A 430 -16.40 5.46 10.50
C GLN A 430 -15.65 6.79 10.42
N THR A 431 -16.31 7.89 10.80
CA THR A 431 -15.66 9.18 10.99
C THR A 431 -14.86 9.16 12.30
N SER A 432 -13.60 8.74 12.23
CA SER A 432 -12.64 8.81 13.34
C SER A 432 -11.31 9.37 12.84
N GLU A 433 -10.47 9.86 13.76
CA GLU A 433 -9.09 10.27 13.43
C GLU A 433 -8.28 9.14 12.79
N ILE A 434 -8.63 7.88 13.08
CA ILE A 434 -7.99 6.67 12.57
C ILE A 434 -8.41 6.36 11.13
N VAL A 435 -9.67 6.62 10.78
CA VAL A 435 -10.27 6.22 9.49
C VAL A 435 -10.74 7.47 8.75
N THR A 436 -9.81 8.37 8.41
CA THR A 436 -10.10 9.50 7.51
C THR A 436 -9.84 9.05 6.07
N PRO A 437 -10.87 8.69 5.28
CA PRO A 437 -10.70 8.05 3.97
C PRO A 437 -10.33 9.03 2.85
N SER A 438 -10.14 10.32 3.17
CA SER A 438 -9.96 11.39 2.19
C SER A 438 -8.54 11.51 1.61
N SER A 439 -7.59 10.69 2.04
CA SER A 439 -6.16 10.81 1.67
C SER A 439 -5.55 9.59 0.97
N PHE A 440 -6.35 8.63 0.47
CA PHE A 440 -5.79 7.53 -0.33
C PHE A 440 -5.52 7.98 -1.76
N CYS A 441 -4.25 7.81 -2.13
CA CYS A 441 -3.72 8.10 -3.44
C CYS A 441 -3.57 6.81 -4.26
N SER A 442 -3.64 6.95 -5.57
CA SER A 442 -3.31 5.86 -6.49
C SER A 442 -1.82 5.55 -6.43
N TYR A 443 -1.43 4.38 -6.92
CA TYR A 443 -0.01 4.02 -7.01
C TYR A 443 0.79 4.94 -7.95
N ASP A 444 0.14 5.72 -8.82
CA ASP A 444 0.81 6.75 -9.63
C ASP A 444 1.44 7.84 -8.75
N SER A 445 0.90 8.03 -7.55
CA SER A 445 1.42 8.96 -6.55
C SER A 445 2.66 8.42 -5.83
N PHE A 446 3.11 7.21 -6.15
CA PHE A 446 4.35 6.63 -5.64
C PHE A 446 5.58 7.11 -6.42
N GLN A 447 5.43 7.87 -7.50
CA GLN A 447 6.51 8.31 -8.38
C GLN A 447 6.39 9.78 -8.79
N CYS A 448 7.53 10.41 -9.06
CA CYS A 448 7.61 11.78 -9.56
C CYS A 448 7.74 11.88 -11.08
N GLY A 449 8.21 10.83 -11.74
CA GLY A 449 8.36 10.78 -13.19
C GLY A 449 9.25 11.93 -13.71
N LYS A 450 8.66 12.78 -14.55
CA LYS A 450 9.36 13.91 -15.18
C LYS A 450 9.56 15.13 -14.29
N TYR A 451 8.85 15.22 -13.15
CA TYR A 451 8.89 16.42 -12.32
C TYR A 451 10.22 16.55 -11.58
N GLN A 452 10.72 17.79 -11.48
CA GLN A 452 11.94 18.17 -10.76
C GLN A 452 11.66 18.79 -9.38
N CYS A 453 10.42 19.22 -9.17
CA CYS A 453 9.99 19.92 -7.99
C CYS A 453 8.53 19.61 -7.68
N THR A 454 8.16 19.75 -6.42
CA THR A 454 6.79 19.51 -5.95
C THR A 454 5.87 20.62 -6.45
N LEU A 455 4.81 20.24 -7.18
CA LEU A 455 3.79 21.17 -7.65
C LEU A 455 3.00 21.73 -6.46
N SER A 456 2.72 23.04 -6.46
CA SER A 456 1.87 23.65 -5.43
C SER A 456 0.38 23.54 -5.80
N GLU A 457 -0.51 23.45 -4.80
CA GLU A 457 -1.96 23.33 -5.02
C GLU A 457 -2.56 24.46 -5.89
N LYS A 458 -1.97 25.67 -5.82
CA LYS A 458 -2.42 26.84 -6.60
C LYS A 458 -2.21 26.69 -8.11
N ILE A 459 -1.34 25.78 -8.51
CA ILE A 459 -0.92 25.58 -9.90
C ILE A 459 -1.80 24.52 -10.61
N LEU A 460 -2.70 23.86 -9.89
CA LEU A 460 -3.58 22.81 -10.41
C LEU A 460 -4.87 23.33 -11.05
N GLN A 461 -4.94 24.63 -11.40
CA GLN A 461 -6.10 25.09 -12.15
C GLN A 461 -6.10 24.44 -13.54
N PRO A 462 -7.23 23.86 -13.99
CA PRO A 462 -7.30 23.11 -15.23
C PRO A 462 -7.19 24.07 -16.42
N ASN A 463 -5.96 24.43 -16.77
CA ASN A 463 -5.65 24.91 -18.11
C ASN A 463 -5.62 23.68 -19.01
N ASN A 464 -6.52 23.64 -20.00
CA ASN A 464 -6.96 22.47 -20.78
C ASN A 464 -5.89 21.61 -21.50
N ASN A 465 -4.58 21.82 -21.31
CA ASN A 465 -3.52 21.14 -22.07
C ASN A 465 -2.40 20.48 -21.24
N THR A 466 -2.41 20.55 -19.90
CA THR A 466 -1.41 19.83 -19.07
C THR A 466 -2.02 18.57 -18.46
N HIS A 467 -1.78 17.42 -19.10
CA HIS A 467 -2.07 16.11 -18.51
C HIS A 467 -1.21 15.89 -17.26
N LEU A 468 -1.75 16.21 -16.09
CA LEU A 468 -1.19 15.81 -14.81
C LEU A 468 -1.43 14.31 -14.62
N ILE A 469 -0.43 13.60 -14.11
CA ILE A 469 -0.53 12.16 -13.77
C ILE A 469 -1.24 11.92 -12.42
N PHE A 470 -1.49 12.97 -11.64
CA PHE A 470 -2.08 12.88 -10.31
C PHE A 470 -3.54 13.29 -10.34
N ASP A 471 -4.42 12.43 -9.84
CA ASP A 471 -5.88 12.66 -9.88
C ASP A 471 -6.36 13.72 -8.87
N LYS A 472 -5.58 14.00 -7.81
CA LYS A 472 -5.93 14.93 -6.72
C LYS A 472 -4.71 15.72 -6.23
N SER A 473 -4.93 16.96 -5.79
CA SER A 473 -3.88 17.83 -5.23
C SER A 473 -3.22 17.23 -4.00
N SER A 474 -4.00 16.58 -3.14
CA SER A 474 -3.54 15.88 -1.94
C SER A 474 -2.72 14.62 -2.23
N CYS A 475 -2.57 14.25 -3.50
CA CYS A 475 -1.87 13.05 -3.95
C CYS A 475 -0.63 13.36 -4.80
N ILE A 476 -0.13 14.59 -4.71
CA ILE A 476 1.12 14.97 -5.37
C ILE A 476 2.27 14.56 -4.45
N PRO A 477 3.12 13.60 -4.85
CA PRO A 477 4.27 13.23 -4.05
C PRO A 477 5.26 14.39 -4.00
N TYR A 478 6.10 14.38 -2.97
CA TYR A 478 7.20 15.31 -2.90
C TYR A 478 8.27 14.95 -3.93
N CYS A 479 8.43 15.81 -4.93
CA CYS A 479 9.39 15.66 -6.02
C CYS A 479 10.60 16.57 -5.85
N GLY A 480 10.84 17.10 -4.65
CA GLY A 480 11.93 18.01 -4.34
C GLY A 480 11.54 19.48 -4.37
N THR A 481 12.55 20.32 -4.17
CA THR A 481 12.46 21.78 -4.20
C THR A 481 13.52 22.35 -5.13
N CYS A 482 13.20 23.45 -5.79
CA CYS A 482 14.15 24.14 -6.65
C CYS A 482 15.24 24.83 -5.84
N GLN A 483 16.44 24.91 -6.41
CA GLN A 483 17.55 25.65 -5.81
C GLN A 483 17.22 27.14 -5.65
N VAL A 484 17.91 27.80 -4.74
CA VAL A 484 17.76 29.24 -4.50
C VAL A 484 17.95 30.03 -5.81
N GLY A 485 17.02 30.93 -6.12
CA GLY A 485 16.97 31.69 -7.37
C GLY A 485 16.19 31.02 -8.50
N TYR A 486 15.61 29.85 -8.27
CA TYR A 486 14.70 29.14 -9.16
C TYR A 486 13.32 28.95 -8.50
N SER A 487 12.27 28.84 -9.31
CA SER A 487 10.91 28.52 -8.90
C SER A 487 10.38 27.32 -9.68
N CYS A 488 9.44 26.60 -9.08
CA CYS A 488 8.79 25.45 -9.70
C CYS A 488 7.70 25.94 -10.66
N THR A 489 7.75 25.52 -11.92
CA THR A 489 6.74 25.85 -12.95
C THR A 489 5.50 24.98 -12.82
N GLU A 490 4.44 25.30 -13.58
CA GLU A 490 3.23 24.46 -13.69
C GLU A 490 3.47 23.09 -14.32
N GLU A 491 4.54 22.97 -15.08
CA GLU A 491 5.01 21.71 -15.65
C GLU A 491 5.90 20.92 -14.66
N GLY A 492 6.12 21.45 -13.46
CA GLY A 492 6.94 20.87 -12.39
C GLY A 492 8.43 20.86 -12.70
N MET A 493 8.90 21.89 -13.40
CA MET A 493 10.31 22.10 -13.76
C MET A 493 10.89 23.27 -12.96
N CYS A 494 12.18 23.22 -12.63
CA CYS A 494 12.83 24.35 -11.96
C CYS A 494 13.29 25.39 -12.99
N GLN A 495 12.68 26.58 -12.94
CA GLN A 495 13.01 27.70 -13.83
C GLN A 495 13.56 28.88 -13.03
N ARG A 496 14.57 29.56 -13.59
CA ARG A 496 15.20 30.72 -12.94
C ARG A 496 14.18 31.85 -12.79
N ASN A 497 14.13 32.45 -11.61
CA ASN A 497 13.29 33.62 -11.35
C ASN A 497 13.78 34.77 -12.21
N LYS A 498 12.87 35.41 -12.96
CA LYS A 498 13.18 36.58 -13.79
C LYS A 498 13.38 37.82 -12.96
#